data_AF-A0A661A604-F1
#
_entry.id   AF-A0A661A604-F1
#
_cell.length_a   1.000
_cell.length_b   1.000
_cell.length_c   1.000
_cell.angle_alpha   90.00
_cell.angle_beta   90.00
_cell.angle_gamma   90.00
#
_symmetry.space_group_name_H-M   'P 1'
#
loop_
_entity.id
_entity.type
_entity.pdbx_description
1 polymer ?
#
loop_
_entity_poly.entity_id
_entity_poly.type
_entity_poly.pdbx_seq_one_letter_code
_entity_poly.pdbx_strand_id
1 'polypeptide(L)'
;EKDLSPVVVHSTYLPKINTPKKDLREKSIDALNQEIERAEALGGDYFIIHLGVKGGEIELLKDTLSRLKYRTIMILLENTCYSRFKDMGIIMKDFPDMGLCFDTAHAFEAGYDLRREDKFRDMLKEIDDHIGIDRLKLIHLNDSMTPLGSKVDRHYHIGRGYIGALGFINIFRDEYFSTLPGIMETPGCEGCDAMNLRAVQYLSQY
;
A
#
# COMPACT_ATOMS: atom_id res chain seq x y z
N GLU A 1 4.21 28.06 7.69
CA GLU A 1 3.70 27.15 6.66
C GLU A 1 2.68 26.20 7.27
N LYS A 2 1.96 25.40 6.48
CA LYS A 2 1.22 24.26 7.03
C LYS A 2 2.23 23.14 7.26
N ASP A 3 2.36 22.65 8.49
CA ASP A 3 3.16 21.45 8.82
C ASP A 3 2.49 20.21 8.23
N LEU A 4 2.67 19.99 6.93
CA LEU A 4 2.16 18.82 6.22
C LEU A 4 3.24 17.74 6.23
N SER A 5 2.99 16.67 6.99
CA SER A 5 3.85 15.51 7.10
C SER A 5 2.97 14.26 7.31
N PRO A 6 3.36 13.07 6.80
CA PRO A 6 4.52 12.83 5.94
C PRO A 6 4.30 13.30 4.49
N VAL A 7 5.38 13.67 3.81
CA VAL A 7 5.42 13.87 2.36
C VAL A 7 5.68 12.52 1.69
N VAL A 8 4.74 12.11 0.84
CA VAL A 8 4.74 10.77 0.24
C VAL A 8 4.78 10.91 -1.26
N VAL A 9 5.69 10.17 -1.89
CA VAL A 9 5.81 10.10 -3.35
C VAL A 9 5.51 8.68 -3.79
N HIS A 10 4.62 8.54 -4.76
CA HIS A 10 4.27 7.25 -5.31
C HIS A 10 5.02 7.01 -6.62
N SER A 11 5.58 5.81 -6.80
CA SER A 11 6.17 5.41 -8.08
C SER A 11 5.14 5.46 -9.20
N THR A 12 5.57 5.72 -10.43
CA THR A 12 4.64 5.64 -11.56
C THR A 12 4.25 4.19 -11.85
N TYR A 13 3.16 3.97 -12.60
CA TYR A 13 2.72 2.60 -12.95
C TYR A 13 3.60 1.89 -14.01
N LEU A 14 4.63 2.57 -14.52
CA LEU A 14 5.45 2.09 -15.63
C LEU A 14 6.52 1.05 -15.24
N PRO A 15 7.27 1.20 -14.13
CA PRO A 15 8.27 0.23 -13.71
C PRO A 15 7.65 -1.15 -13.46
N LYS A 16 8.25 -2.19 -14.05
CA LYS A 16 7.84 -3.59 -13.89
C LYS A 16 8.90 -4.36 -13.13
N ILE A 17 8.86 -4.27 -11.81
CA ILE A 17 9.92 -4.78 -10.92
C ILE A 17 10.07 -6.30 -10.90
N ASN A 18 9.01 -7.03 -11.25
CA ASN A 18 8.97 -8.50 -11.30
C ASN A 18 9.17 -9.08 -12.72
N THR A 19 9.44 -8.25 -13.73
CA THR A 19 9.49 -8.76 -15.11
C THR A 19 10.69 -9.70 -15.34
N PRO A 20 10.48 -10.87 -15.98
CA PRO A 20 11.58 -11.78 -16.33
C PRO A 20 12.44 -11.22 -17.48
N LYS A 21 11.95 -10.22 -18.22
CA LYS A 21 12.67 -9.59 -19.32
C LYS A 21 13.73 -8.65 -18.77
N LYS A 22 14.98 -9.11 -18.74
CA LYS A 22 16.13 -8.37 -18.17
C LYS A 22 16.15 -6.90 -18.61
N ASP A 23 16.12 -6.60 -19.91
CA ASP A 23 16.19 -5.21 -20.41
C ASP A 23 15.06 -4.31 -19.89
N LEU A 24 13.85 -4.86 -19.69
CA LEU A 24 12.75 -4.09 -19.10
C LEU A 24 12.94 -3.90 -17.59
N ARG A 25 13.52 -4.89 -16.91
CA ARG A 25 13.84 -4.80 -15.48
C ARG A 25 14.93 -3.77 -15.23
N GLU A 26 16.00 -3.77 -16.04
CA GLU A 26 17.05 -2.75 -15.99
C GLU A 26 16.48 -1.34 -16.16
N LYS A 27 15.64 -1.12 -17.19
CA LYS A 27 14.96 0.16 -17.39
C LYS A 27 14.04 0.55 -16.24
N SER A 28 13.39 -0.43 -15.61
CA SER A 28 12.52 -0.20 -14.45
C SER A 28 13.34 0.24 -13.24
N ILE A 29 14.49 -0.39 -13.00
CA ILE A 29 15.43 -0.01 -11.92
C ILE A 29 15.98 1.38 -12.15
N ASP A 30 16.39 1.71 -13.38
CA ASP A 30 16.90 3.05 -13.72
C ASP A 30 15.83 4.12 -13.55
N ALA A 31 14.58 3.84 -13.94
CA ALA A 31 13.45 4.74 -13.75
C ALA A 31 13.15 4.97 -12.26
N LEU A 32 13.07 3.89 -11.46
CA LEU A 32 12.80 3.98 -10.03
C LEU A 32 13.91 4.76 -9.30
N ASN A 33 15.18 4.53 -9.63
CA ASN A 33 16.28 5.28 -9.02
C ASN A 33 16.19 6.78 -9.31
N GLN A 34 15.75 7.18 -10.50
CA GLN A 34 15.51 8.60 -10.82
C GLN A 34 14.29 9.17 -10.10
N GLU A 35 13.22 8.38 -9.95
CA GLU A 35 12.03 8.80 -9.19
C GLU A 35 12.36 8.97 -7.70
N ILE A 36 13.13 8.05 -7.11
CA ILE A 36 13.62 8.11 -5.73
C ILE A 36 14.52 9.33 -5.54
N GLU A 37 15.50 9.57 -6.42
CA GLU A 37 16.39 10.75 -6.32
C GLU A 37 15.59 12.06 -6.32
N ARG A 38 14.55 12.15 -7.17
CA ARG A 38 13.65 13.32 -7.19
C ARG A 38 12.80 13.42 -5.93
N ALA A 39 12.30 12.30 -5.42
CA ALA A 39 11.53 12.28 -4.18
C ALA A 39 12.37 12.76 -2.99
N GLU A 40 13.63 12.34 -2.90
CA GLU A 40 14.58 12.83 -1.89
C GLU A 40 14.86 14.32 -2.05
N ALA A 41 15.06 14.80 -3.28
CA ALA A 41 15.26 16.23 -3.54
C ALA A 41 14.06 17.11 -3.15
N LEU A 42 12.86 16.52 -3.11
CA LEU A 42 11.63 17.17 -2.62
C LEU A 42 11.45 17.06 -1.10
N GLY A 43 12.34 16.36 -0.40
CA GLY A 43 12.21 16.09 1.03
C GLY A 43 11.15 15.05 1.37
N GLY A 44 10.91 14.08 0.48
CA GLY A 44 9.95 13.01 0.71
C GLY A 44 10.36 12.12 1.90
N ASP A 45 9.40 11.81 2.76
CA ASP A 45 9.56 10.88 3.87
C ASP A 45 9.43 9.43 3.39
N TYR A 46 8.47 9.17 2.49
CA TYR A 46 8.15 7.85 1.97
C TYR A 46 8.10 7.80 0.44
N PHE A 47 8.63 6.72 -0.14
CA PHE A 47 8.50 6.39 -1.56
C PHE A 47 7.79 5.05 -1.74
N ILE A 48 6.64 5.04 -2.39
CA ILE A 48 5.78 3.85 -2.50
C ILE A 48 6.02 3.10 -3.81
N ILE A 49 6.16 1.78 -3.73
CA ILE A 49 6.28 0.88 -4.88
C ILE A 49 5.29 -0.28 -4.73
N HIS A 50 4.48 -0.53 -5.76
CA HIS A 50 3.62 -1.71 -5.80
C HIS A 50 4.45 -3.00 -5.80
N LEU A 51 4.26 -3.84 -4.78
CA LEU A 51 4.90 -5.15 -4.69
C LEU A 51 3.94 -6.22 -5.22
N GLY A 52 3.83 -6.28 -6.55
CA GLY A 52 3.11 -7.35 -7.24
C GLY A 52 3.86 -8.68 -7.10
N VAL A 53 3.44 -9.53 -6.17
CA VAL A 53 4.01 -10.88 -6.01
C VAL A 53 3.10 -11.89 -6.69
N LYS A 54 3.53 -12.45 -7.82
CA LYS A 54 2.98 -13.71 -8.34
C LYS A 54 3.97 -14.82 -8.07
N GLY A 55 3.49 -15.98 -7.64
CA GLY A 55 4.33 -17.11 -7.23
C GLY A 55 5.40 -17.43 -8.27
N GLY A 56 6.66 -17.51 -7.84
CA GLY A 56 7.84 -17.74 -8.71
C GLY A 56 8.70 -16.51 -9.00
N GLU A 57 8.30 -15.31 -8.55
CA GLU A 57 9.00 -14.04 -8.87
C GLU A 57 9.82 -13.45 -7.70
N ILE A 58 9.87 -14.13 -6.54
CA ILE A 58 10.50 -13.62 -5.31
C ILE A 58 11.96 -13.21 -5.54
N GLU A 59 12.77 -14.07 -6.17
CA GLU A 59 14.19 -13.77 -6.41
C GLU A 59 14.39 -12.60 -7.38
N LEU A 60 13.48 -12.42 -8.33
CA LEU A 60 13.53 -11.27 -9.25
C LEU A 60 13.19 -9.97 -8.54
N LEU A 61 12.23 -10.01 -7.63
CA LEU A 61 11.89 -8.86 -6.78
C LEU A 61 13.04 -8.51 -5.86
N LYS A 62 13.68 -9.49 -5.22
CA LYS A 62 14.88 -9.27 -4.40
C LYS A 62 16.03 -8.66 -5.20
N ASP A 63 16.31 -9.17 -6.41
CA ASP A 63 17.30 -8.60 -7.34
C ASP A 63 16.99 -7.12 -7.60
N THR A 64 15.76 -6.79 -7.99
CA THR A 64 15.34 -5.40 -8.24
C THR A 64 15.49 -4.50 -7.01
N LEU A 65 14.96 -4.92 -5.86
CA LEU A 65 14.95 -4.13 -4.63
C LEU A 65 16.36 -3.86 -4.09
N SER A 66 17.27 -4.85 -4.21
CA SER A 66 18.68 -4.69 -3.79
C SER A 66 19.46 -3.67 -4.60
N ARG A 67 18.91 -3.22 -5.74
CA ARG A 67 19.55 -2.29 -6.67
C ARG A 67 18.95 -0.89 -6.64
N LEU A 68 17.95 -0.66 -5.78
CA LEU A 68 17.41 0.66 -5.52
C LEU A 68 18.40 1.47 -4.68
N LYS A 69 18.54 2.75 -4.99
CA LYS A 69 19.48 3.67 -4.36
C LYS A 69 18.69 4.79 -3.71
N TYR A 70 18.65 4.78 -2.38
CA TYR A 70 18.02 5.78 -1.51
C TYR A 70 18.94 6.05 -0.32
N ARG A 71 18.82 7.21 0.31
CA ARG A 71 19.70 7.67 1.40
C ARG A 71 18.93 8.08 2.65
N THR A 72 17.83 8.79 2.45
CA THR A 72 17.06 9.49 3.48
C THR A 72 15.59 9.10 3.45
N ILE A 73 15.03 8.87 2.25
CA ILE A 73 13.65 8.43 2.07
C ILE A 73 13.51 6.94 2.41
N MET A 74 12.40 6.56 3.04
CA MET A 74 12.07 5.16 3.28
C MET A 74 11.23 4.61 2.13
N ILE A 75 11.63 3.46 1.58
CA ILE A 75 10.83 2.75 0.57
C ILE A 75 9.70 2.00 1.29
N LEU A 76 8.47 2.23 0.86
CA LEU A 76 7.30 1.46 1.29
C LEU A 76 6.87 0.52 0.16
N LEU A 77 6.79 -0.77 0.47
CA LEU A 77 6.27 -1.78 -0.45
C LEU A 77 4.77 -1.88 -0.26
N GLU A 78 3.99 -1.71 -1.31
CA GLU A 78 2.53 -1.76 -1.25
C GLU A 78 2.00 -3.16 -1.60
N ASN A 79 1.00 -3.65 -0.87
CA ASN A 79 0.26 -4.83 -1.29
C ASN A 79 -0.60 -4.55 -2.52
N THR A 80 -0.75 -5.55 -3.37
CA THR A 80 -1.60 -5.49 -4.58
C THR A 80 -2.76 -6.47 -4.46
N CYS A 81 -3.72 -6.44 -5.39
CA CYS A 81 -4.82 -7.41 -5.48
C CYS A 81 -4.39 -8.87 -5.76
N TYR A 82 -3.08 -9.15 -5.84
CA TYR A 82 -2.50 -10.50 -5.92
C TYR A 82 -1.61 -10.86 -4.72
N SER A 83 -1.35 -9.90 -3.83
CA SER A 83 -0.36 -10.06 -2.76
C SER A 83 -0.91 -10.91 -1.62
N ARG A 84 -0.01 -11.67 -1.00
CA ARG A 84 -0.21 -12.29 0.32
C ARG A 84 0.85 -11.76 1.25
N PHE A 85 0.48 -11.32 2.45
CA PHE A 85 1.44 -10.70 3.39
C PHE A 85 2.55 -11.67 3.78
N LYS A 86 2.26 -12.96 3.88
CA LYS A 86 3.28 -14.01 4.02
C LYS A 86 4.37 -13.97 2.93
N ASP A 87 3.99 -13.81 1.66
CA ASP A 87 4.96 -13.79 0.56
C ASP A 87 5.76 -12.48 0.57
N MET A 88 5.10 -11.36 0.89
CA MET A 88 5.77 -10.07 1.08
C MET A 88 6.80 -10.14 2.21
N GLY A 89 6.47 -10.79 3.33
CA GLY A 89 7.38 -11.03 4.44
C GLY A 89 8.66 -11.78 4.06
N ILE A 90 8.58 -12.75 3.15
CA ILE A 90 9.76 -13.47 2.62
C ILE A 90 10.73 -12.52 1.91
N ILE A 91 10.18 -11.53 1.18
CA ILE A 91 10.99 -10.52 0.47
C ILE A 91 11.52 -9.50 1.47
N MET A 92 10.65 -8.94 2.30
CA MET A 92 10.94 -7.87 3.25
C MET A 92 11.94 -8.27 4.35
N LYS A 93 12.14 -9.57 4.60
CA LYS A 93 13.17 -10.07 5.50
C LYS A 93 14.59 -9.66 5.09
N ASP A 94 14.84 -9.53 3.79
CA ASP A 94 16.17 -9.17 3.27
C ASP A 94 16.39 -7.65 3.20
N PHE A 95 15.34 -6.86 3.45
CA PHE A 95 15.34 -5.39 3.35
C PHE A 95 14.75 -4.78 4.64
N PRO A 96 15.43 -4.86 5.79
CA PRO A 96 14.89 -4.47 7.09
C PRO A 96 14.60 -2.97 7.24
N ASP A 97 15.16 -2.13 6.36
CA ASP A 97 14.99 -0.68 6.30
C ASP A 97 13.78 -0.23 5.45
N MET A 98 13.14 -1.15 4.74
CA MET A 98 11.89 -0.88 3.99
C MET A 98 10.64 -1.05 4.86
N GLY A 99 9.59 -0.28 4.59
CA GLY A 99 8.29 -0.39 5.25
C GLY A 99 7.21 -1.00 4.35
N LEU A 100 6.00 -1.11 4.90
CA LEU A 100 4.77 -1.53 4.23
C LEU A 100 3.85 -0.32 4.05
N CYS A 101 3.33 -0.15 2.84
CA CYS A 101 2.11 0.60 2.58
C CYS A 101 0.95 -0.41 2.48
N PHE A 102 -0.09 -0.23 3.29
CA PHE A 102 -1.27 -1.09 3.22
C PHE A 102 -2.36 -0.42 2.37
N ASP A 103 -2.67 -0.98 1.22
CA ASP A 103 -3.84 -0.58 0.45
C ASP A 103 -5.05 -1.46 0.79
N THR A 104 -6.12 -0.80 1.26
CA THR A 104 -7.35 -1.45 1.71
C THR A 104 -8.13 -2.12 0.56
N ALA A 105 -8.21 -1.48 -0.61
CA ALA A 105 -8.89 -2.03 -1.77
C ALA A 105 -8.13 -3.25 -2.30
N HIS A 106 -6.81 -3.13 -2.47
CA HIS A 106 -5.93 -4.21 -2.89
C HIS A 106 -6.01 -5.40 -1.94
N ALA A 107 -5.97 -5.19 -0.62
CA ALA A 107 -6.07 -6.28 0.36
C ALA A 107 -7.43 -7.00 0.21
N PHE A 108 -8.51 -6.24 0.09
CA PHE A 108 -9.85 -6.80 -0.10
C PHE A 108 -9.98 -7.59 -1.41
N GLU A 109 -9.46 -7.05 -2.51
CA GLU A 109 -9.47 -7.69 -3.82
C GLU A 109 -8.53 -8.91 -3.90
N ALA A 110 -7.51 -8.97 -3.04
CA ALA A 110 -6.67 -10.15 -2.85
C ALA A 110 -7.35 -11.25 -2.01
N GLY A 111 -8.42 -10.91 -1.27
CA GLY A 111 -9.23 -11.86 -0.49
C GLY A 111 -9.20 -11.65 1.02
N TYR A 112 -8.58 -10.59 1.53
CA TYR A 112 -8.63 -10.25 2.95
C TYR A 112 -9.94 -9.53 3.29
N ASP A 113 -10.84 -10.20 4.01
CA ASP A 113 -12.15 -9.61 4.35
C ASP A 113 -12.04 -8.62 5.51
N LEU A 114 -11.92 -7.33 5.17
CA LEU A 114 -11.79 -6.24 6.14
C LEU A 114 -13.09 -5.93 6.90
N ARG A 115 -14.23 -6.46 6.44
CA ARG A 115 -15.57 -6.10 6.95
C ARG A 115 -15.91 -6.83 8.23
N ARG A 116 -15.33 -8.00 8.43
CA ARG A 116 -15.52 -8.80 9.62
C ARG A 116 -14.34 -8.60 10.56
N GLU A 117 -14.62 -8.25 11.81
CA GLU A 117 -13.58 -7.97 12.80
C GLU A 117 -12.64 -9.17 13.02
N ASP A 118 -13.18 -10.40 13.09
CA ASP A 118 -12.37 -11.61 13.23
C ASP A 118 -11.37 -11.79 12.08
N LYS A 119 -11.82 -11.51 10.84
CA LYS A 119 -10.98 -11.61 9.63
C LYS A 119 -9.99 -10.49 9.48
N PHE A 120 -10.37 -9.28 9.88
CA PHE A 120 -9.45 -8.16 9.97
C PHE A 120 -8.33 -8.46 10.98
N ARG A 121 -8.66 -8.98 12.18
CA ARG A 121 -7.68 -9.39 13.19
C ARG A 121 -6.76 -10.52 12.71
N ASP A 122 -7.31 -11.53 12.03
CA ASP A 122 -6.52 -12.61 11.40
C ASP A 122 -5.47 -12.03 10.41
N MET A 123 -5.88 -11.05 9.60
CA MET A 123 -5.00 -10.37 8.63
C MET A 123 -3.91 -9.53 9.32
N LEU A 124 -4.27 -8.76 10.35
CA LEU A 124 -3.29 -8.02 11.15
C LEU A 124 -2.25 -8.94 11.78
N LYS A 125 -2.68 -10.09 12.28
CA LYS A 125 -1.78 -11.10 12.82
C LYS A 125 -0.83 -11.65 11.75
N GLU A 126 -1.33 -11.88 10.53
CA GLU A 126 -0.47 -12.30 9.41
C GLU A 126 0.60 -11.25 9.09
N ILE A 127 0.23 -9.97 9.07
CA ILE A 127 1.20 -8.87 8.88
C ILE A 127 2.25 -8.90 9.99
N ASP A 128 1.84 -9.00 11.25
CA ASP A 128 2.76 -8.99 12.39
C ASP A 128 3.70 -10.21 12.40
N ASP A 129 3.16 -11.41 12.15
CA ASP A 129 3.94 -12.67 12.14
C ASP A 129 5.00 -12.71 11.01
N HIS A 130 4.74 -12.04 9.87
CA HIS A 130 5.57 -12.20 8.67
C HIS A 130 6.36 -10.95 8.26
N ILE A 131 5.86 -9.77 8.60
CA ILE A 131 6.46 -8.49 8.26
C ILE A 131 6.90 -7.77 9.54
N GLY A 132 6.02 -7.75 10.55
CA GLY A 132 6.13 -6.94 11.75
C GLY A 132 5.23 -5.72 11.65
N ILE A 133 4.32 -5.55 12.62
CA ILE A 133 3.31 -4.48 12.56
C ILE A 133 3.93 -3.08 12.55
N ASP A 134 5.07 -2.93 13.22
CA ASP A 134 5.84 -1.68 13.28
C ASP A 134 6.37 -1.23 11.92
N ARG A 135 6.48 -2.13 10.94
CA ARG A 135 6.89 -1.78 9.57
C ARG A 135 5.75 -1.25 8.71
N LEU A 136 4.50 -1.39 9.13
CA LEU A 136 3.40 -0.72 8.48
C LEU A 136 3.44 0.78 8.82
N LYS A 137 3.66 1.60 7.80
CA LYS A 137 3.89 3.05 7.97
C LYS A 137 2.81 3.93 7.37
N LEU A 138 2.01 3.40 6.44
CA LEU A 138 1.03 4.18 5.70
C LEU A 138 -0.12 3.31 5.23
N ILE A 139 -1.31 3.91 5.15
CA ILE A 139 -2.51 3.27 4.60
C ILE A 139 -2.96 4.02 3.34
N HIS A 140 -3.10 3.33 2.22
CA HIS A 140 -3.98 3.79 1.15
C HIS A 140 -5.42 3.42 1.50
N LEU A 141 -6.21 4.43 1.83
CA LEU A 141 -7.61 4.34 2.22
C LEU A 141 -8.48 4.38 0.97
N ASN A 142 -8.72 3.22 0.38
CA ASN A 142 -9.51 3.03 -0.82
C ASN A 142 -10.64 2.02 -0.56
N ASP A 143 -11.89 2.37 -0.86
CA ASP A 143 -12.93 1.34 -0.93
C ASP A 143 -12.71 0.51 -2.21
N SER A 144 -13.32 -0.66 -2.34
CA SER A 144 -13.23 -1.45 -3.58
C SER A 144 -14.53 -1.36 -4.38
N MET A 145 -14.40 -1.11 -5.68
CA MET A 145 -15.50 -1.18 -6.65
C MET A 145 -15.87 -2.63 -6.97
N THR A 146 -15.04 -3.61 -6.59
CA THR A 146 -15.22 -5.02 -6.97
C THR A 146 -15.37 -5.94 -5.75
N PRO A 147 -15.96 -7.14 -5.92
CA PRO A 147 -16.16 -8.06 -4.80
C PRO A 147 -14.85 -8.58 -4.18
N LEU A 148 -14.95 -9.09 -2.95
CA LEU A 148 -13.85 -9.75 -2.23
C LEU A 148 -13.16 -10.81 -3.09
N GLY A 149 -11.83 -10.76 -3.16
CA GLY A 149 -11.05 -11.76 -3.90
C GLY A 149 -11.18 -11.67 -5.43
N SER A 150 -11.68 -10.55 -5.97
CA SER A 150 -11.84 -10.35 -7.42
C SER A 150 -10.51 -10.38 -8.19
N LYS A 151 -9.40 -10.00 -7.55
CA LYS A 151 -8.09 -9.73 -8.17
C LYS A 151 -8.15 -8.65 -9.26
N VAL A 152 -9.06 -7.70 -9.09
CA VAL A 152 -9.29 -6.59 -10.02
C VAL A 152 -9.10 -5.27 -9.27
N ASP A 153 -7.95 -4.65 -9.50
CA ASP A 153 -7.57 -3.32 -8.99
C ASP A 153 -8.55 -2.24 -9.49
N ARG A 154 -9.56 -1.94 -8.65
CA ARG A 154 -10.54 -0.88 -8.90
C ARG A 154 -10.96 -0.21 -7.59
N HIS A 155 -10.30 0.90 -7.29
CA HIS A 155 -10.64 1.76 -6.16
C HIS A 155 -12.03 2.38 -6.28
N TYR A 156 -12.61 2.70 -5.13
CA TYR A 156 -13.88 3.39 -5.02
C TYR A 156 -13.95 4.29 -3.79
N HIS A 157 -15.02 5.09 -3.74
CA HIS A 157 -15.24 6.09 -2.70
C HIS A 157 -15.50 5.46 -1.32
N ILE A 158 -15.01 6.12 -0.28
CA ILE A 158 -15.01 5.64 1.10
C ILE A 158 -16.41 5.28 1.57
N GLY A 159 -16.58 4.02 1.99
CA GLY A 159 -17.83 3.49 2.53
C GLY A 159 -18.92 3.22 1.48
N ARG A 160 -18.63 3.39 0.18
CA ARG A 160 -19.60 3.22 -0.92
C ARG A 160 -19.36 1.97 -1.76
N GLY A 161 -18.26 1.27 -1.53
CA GLY A 161 -17.89 0.07 -2.27
C GLY A 161 -18.21 -1.21 -1.52
N TYR A 162 -17.52 -2.29 -1.90
CA TYR A 162 -17.71 -3.60 -1.33
C TYR A 162 -17.04 -3.77 0.04
N ILE A 163 -16.06 -2.94 0.41
CA ILE A 163 -15.56 -2.87 1.80
C ILE A 163 -16.61 -2.18 2.64
N GLY A 164 -17.07 -1.01 2.19
CA GLY A 164 -18.18 -0.29 2.83
C GLY A 164 -17.87 0.17 4.25
N ALA A 165 -18.89 0.71 4.92
CA ALA A 165 -18.74 1.34 6.24
C ALA A 165 -18.13 0.41 7.31
N LEU A 166 -18.55 -0.86 7.36
CA LEU A 166 -18.08 -1.80 8.39
C LEU A 166 -16.58 -2.05 8.31
N GLY A 167 -16.01 -2.16 7.10
CA GLY A 167 -14.57 -2.37 6.96
C GLY A 167 -13.75 -1.17 7.40
N PHE A 168 -14.18 0.03 7.03
CA PHE A 168 -13.53 1.26 7.50
C PHE A 168 -13.65 1.47 9.01
N ILE A 169 -14.78 1.12 9.62
CA ILE A 169 -14.93 1.15 11.08
C ILE A 169 -13.92 0.22 11.76
N ASN A 170 -13.72 -1.01 11.25
CA ASN A 170 -12.71 -1.92 11.81
C ASN A 170 -11.29 -1.33 11.71
N ILE A 171 -10.97 -0.66 10.60
CA ILE A 171 -9.69 0.02 10.39
C ILE A 171 -9.50 1.16 11.40
N PHE A 172 -10.50 2.03 11.56
CA PHE A 172 -10.39 3.21 12.43
C PHE A 172 -10.45 2.88 13.92
N ARG A 173 -11.05 1.75 14.31
CA ARG A 173 -11.07 1.27 15.70
C ARG A 173 -9.77 0.61 16.14
N ASP A 174 -8.94 0.18 15.20
CA ASP A 174 -7.70 -0.48 15.55
C ASP A 174 -6.67 0.53 16.09
N GLU A 175 -6.09 0.20 17.24
CA GLU A 175 -5.20 1.10 17.98
C GLU A 175 -3.94 1.44 17.19
N TYR A 176 -3.44 0.55 16.34
CA TYR A 176 -2.27 0.83 15.52
C TYR A 176 -2.65 1.55 14.23
N PHE A 177 -3.60 1.00 13.46
CA PHE A 177 -3.99 1.58 12.17
C PHE A 177 -4.51 3.01 12.28
N SER A 178 -5.23 3.34 13.35
CA SER A 178 -5.76 4.69 13.59
C SER A 178 -4.69 5.77 13.80
N THR A 179 -3.44 5.37 14.09
CA THR A 179 -2.31 6.30 14.24
C THR A 179 -1.56 6.56 12.94
N LEU A 180 -1.83 5.77 11.90
CA LEU A 180 -1.09 5.83 10.64
C LEU A 180 -1.62 6.94 9.73
N PRO A 181 -0.75 7.56 8.92
CA PRO A 181 -1.17 8.44 7.84
C PRO A 181 -2.02 7.67 6.83
N GLY A 182 -3.16 8.25 6.45
CA GLY A 182 -4.08 7.70 5.44
C GLY A 182 -4.13 8.58 4.20
N ILE A 183 -3.88 8.01 3.02
CA ILE A 183 -3.98 8.67 1.72
C ILE A 183 -5.14 8.06 0.94
N MET A 184 -6.01 8.88 0.36
CA MET A 184 -7.12 8.43 -0.47
C MET A 184 -6.74 8.53 -1.95
N GLU A 185 -6.84 7.43 -2.69
CA GLU A 185 -6.61 7.34 -4.13
C GLU A 185 -7.91 6.99 -4.87
N THR A 186 -9.00 7.58 -4.39
CA THR A 186 -10.34 7.32 -4.91
C THR A 186 -10.55 7.98 -6.27
N PRO A 187 -11.53 7.52 -7.09
CA PRO A 187 -11.82 8.11 -8.39
C PRO A 187 -12.03 9.64 -8.32
N GLY A 188 -11.43 10.37 -9.27
CA GLY A 188 -11.58 11.82 -9.34
C GLY A 188 -12.95 12.25 -9.86
N CYS A 189 -13.66 13.11 -9.11
CA CYS A 189 -14.87 13.79 -9.56
C CYS A 189 -15.04 15.14 -8.83
N GLU A 190 -15.88 16.03 -9.38
CA GLU A 190 -16.20 17.29 -8.69
C GLU A 190 -16.84 17.03 -7.32
N GLY A 191 -16.21 17.55 -6.26
CA GLY A 191 -16.68 17.40 -4.88
C GLY A 191 -16.40 16.03 -4.23
N CYS A 192 -15.82 15.07 -4.96
CA CYS A 192 -15.50 13.74 -4.43
C CYS A 192 -14.55 13.80 -3.22
N ASP A 193 -13.52 14.65 -3.25
CA ASP A 193 -12.54 14.74 -2.16
C ASP A 193 -13.20 15.16 -0.84
N ALA A 194 -14.04 16.19 -0.88
CA ALA A 194 -14.77 16.66 0.29
C ALA A 194 -15.77 15.61 0.80
N MET A 195 -16.39 14.85 -0.10
CA MET A 195 -17.28 13.75 0.24
C MET A 195 -16.53 12.62 0.95
N ASN A 196 -15.40 12.18 0.40
CA ASN A 196 -14.59 11.10 1.00
C ASN A 196 -14.00 11.52 2.34
N LEU A 197 -13.51 12.77 2.46
CA LEU A 197 -12.99 13.28 3.73
C LEU A 197 -14.07 13.31 4.81
N ARG A 198 -15.30 13.74 4.49
CA ARG A 198 -16.43 13.68 5.42
C ARG A 198 -16.79 12.25 5.80
N ALA A 199 -16.71 11.31 4.86
CA ALA A 199 -16.97 9.90 5.14
C ALA A 199 -15.94 9.34 6.13
N VAL A 200 -14.64 9.62 5.93
CA VAL A 200 -13.59 9.24 6.89
C VAL A 200 -13.87 9.85 8.27
N GLN A 201 -14.11 11.16 8.34
CA GLN A 201 -14.40 11.87 9.61
C GLN A 201 -15.64 11.35 10.33
N TYR A 202 -16.65 10.88 9.60
CA TYR A 202 -17.87 10.32 10.18
C TYR A 202 -17.63 8.90 10.67
N LEU A 203 -17.01 8.05 9.84
CA LEU A 203 -16.79 6.65 10.16
C LEU A 203 -15.78 6.47 11.30
N SER A 204 -14.80 7.37 11.45
CA SER A 204 -13.83 7.33 12.54
C SER A 204 -14.39 7.67 13.92
N GLN A 205 -15.68 8.07 14.01
CA GLN A 205 -16.36 8.31 15.28
C GLN A 205 -16.98 7.04 15.89
N TYR A 206 -16.96 5.93 15.14
CA TYR A 206 -17.57 4.66 15.53
C TYR A 206 -16.53 3.66 15.96
#